data_AF-A0A537D394-F1
#
_entry.id   AF-A0A537D394-F1
#
_cell.length_a   1.000
_cell.length_b   1.000
_cell.length_c   1.000
_cell.angle_alpha   90.00
_cell.angle_beta   90.00
_cell.angle_gamma   90.00
#
_symmetry.space_group_name_H-M   'P 1'
#
loop_
_entity.id
_entity.type
_entity.pdbx_description
1 polymer ?
#
loop_
_entity_poly.entity_id
_entity_poly.type
_entity_poly.pdbx_seq_one_letter_code
_entity_poly.pdbx_strand_id
1 'polypeptide(L)'
;MRILAIVFALLILALQYPMWLGKGGWLQVRELDRQVEAQRQANAELKARNAALDADVRDLKQGYEAIEERARSELGMIRHDEVFFQLPADAPAREPTKTSAAQR
;
A
#
# COMPACT_ATOMS: atom_id res chain seq x y z
N MET A 1 -9.22 46.77 -51.49
CA MET A 1 -9.52 46.94 -50.05
C MET A 1 -10.38 45.82 -49.47
N ARG A 2 -11.58 45.53 -49.99
CA ARG A 2 -12.49 44.50 -49.44
C ARG A 2 -11.93 43.06 -49.43
N ILE A 3 -11.21 42.67 -50.48
CA ILE A 3 -10.61 41.31 -50.58
C ILE A 3 -9.55 41.09 -49.51
N LEU A 4 -8.71 42.10 -49.24
CA LEU A 4 -7.67 42.03 -48.21
C LEU A 4 -8.28 41.85 -46.81
N ALA A 5 -9.39 42.54 -46.53
CA ALA A 5 -10.13 42.39 -45.28
C ALA A 5 -10.73 40.98 -45.11
N ILE A 6 -11.24 40.38 -46.18
CA ILE A 6 -11.77 39.00 -46.16
C ILE A 6 -10.65 37.99 -45.90
N VAL A 7 -9.48 38.16 -46.54
CA VAL A 7 -8.31 37.30 -46.31
C VAL A 7 -7.83 37.39 -44.86
N PHE A 8 -7.75 38.60 -44.30
CA PHE A 8 -7.39 38.77 -42.89
C PHE A 8 -8.43 38.18 -41.94
N ALA A 9 -9.72 38.36 -42.22
CA ALA A 9 -10.79 37.75 -41.42
C ALA A 9 -10.71 36.22 -41.43
N LEU A 10 -10.45 35.62 -42.60
CA LEU A 10 -10.24 34.17 -42.73
C LEU A 10 -9.00 33.69 -41.95
N LEU A 11 -7.90 34.44 -42.01
CA LEU A 11 -6.67 34.14 -41.26
C LEU A 11 -6.90 34.17 -39.74
N ILE A 12 -7.63 35.17 -39.25
CA ILE A 12 -7.99 35.28 -37.83
C ILE A 12 -8.89 34.11 -37.43
N LEU A 13 -9.90 33.78 -38.23
CA LEU A 13 -10.81 32.68 -37.94
C LEU A 13 -10.10 31.32 -37.93
N ALA A 14 -9.17 31.11 -38.87
CA ALA A 14 -8.34 29.91 -38.94
C ALA A 14 -7.40 29.77 -37.74
N LEU A 15 -6.94 30.88 -37.16
CA LEU A 15 -6.13 30.88 -35.95
C LEU A 15 -6.96 30.68 -34.67
N GLN A 16 -8.20 31.20 -34.65
CA GLN A 16 -9.11 31.10 -33.52
C GLN A 16 -9.71 29.70 -33.38
N TYR A 17 -9.97 29.02 -34.50
CA TYR A 17 -10.57 27.69 -34.56
C TYR A 17 -9.81 26.61 -33.76
N PRO A 18 -8.47 26.48 -33.85
CA PRO A 18 -7.71 25.54 -33.02
C PRO A 18 -7.67 25.92 -31.54
N MET A 19 -8.05 27.13 -31.12
CA MET A 19 -8.26 27.38 -29.67
C MET A 19 -9.57 26.81 -29.16
N TRP A 20 -10.57 26.64 -30.04
CA TRP A 20 -11.87 26.06 -29.67
C TRP A 20 -11.86 24.53 -29.80
N LEU A 21 -11.13 23.99 -30.80
CA LEU A 21 -11.09 22.56 -31.14
C LEU A 21 -9.69 21.92 -31.07
N GLY A 22 -8.64 22.63 -30.69
CA GLY A 22 -7.27 22.10 -30.64
C GLY A 22 -7.05 21.13 -29.49
N LYS A 23 -5.78 20.83 -29.19
CA LYS A 23 -5.27 19.72 -28.34
C LYS A 23 -5.76 19.67 -26.86
N GLY A 24 -6.79 20.44 -26.50
CA GLY A 24 -7.53 20.40 -25.25
C GLY A 24 -8.98 20.91 -25.39
N GLY A 25 -9.59 20.80 -26.58
CA GLY A 25 -10.93 21.30 -26.86
C GLY A 25 -12.02 20.60 -26.04
N TRP A 26 -13.18 21.26 -25.90
CA TRP A 26 -14.31 20.81 -25.07
C TRP A 26 -14.76 19.36 -25.30
N LEU A 27 -14.61 18.85 -26.53
CA LEU A 27 -14.93 17.47 -26.87
C LEU A 27 -13.98 16.46 -26.21
N GLN A 28 -12.70 16.81 -26.12
CA GLN A 28 -11.67 15.95 -25.55
C GLN A 28 -11.74 15.94 -24.01
N VAL A 29 -12.14 17.06 -23.40
CA VAL A 29 -12.40 17.14 -21.95
C VAL A 29 -13.55 16.21 -21.56
N ARG A 30 -14.67 16.19 -22.29
CA ARG A 30 -15.81 15.32 -21.94
C ARG A 30 -15.48 13.83 -22.06
N GLU A 31 -14.69 13.45 -23.07
CA GLU A 31 -14.26 12.06 -23.24
C GLU A 31 -13.23 11.66 -22.18
N LEU A 32 -12.30 12.57 -21.84
CA LEU A 32 -11.29 12.32 -20.81
C LEU A 32 -11.90 12.28 -19.41
N ASP A 33 -12.86 13.16 -19.10
CA ASP A 33 -13.63 13.13 -17.85
C ASP A 33 -14.39 11.81 -17.71
N ARG A 34 -15.03 11.35 -18.79
CA ARG A 34 -15.75 10.07 -18.79
C ARG A 34 -14.81 8.88 -18.53
N GLN A 35 -13.60 8.89 -19.10
CA GLN A 35 -12.60 7.86 -18.85
C GLN A 35 -12.08 7.91 -17.42
N VAL A 36 -11.84 9.11 -16.88
CA VAL A 36 -11.41 9.31 -15.49
C VAL A 36 -12.48 8.84 -14.52
N GLU A 37 -13.75 9.12 -14.77
CA GLU A 37 -14.85 8.65 -13.92
C GLU A 37 -15.02 7.14 -13.96
N ALA A 38 -14.94 6.51 -15.12
CA ALA A 38 -14.98 5.06 -15.24
C ALA A 38 -13.82 4.39 -14.46
N GLN A 39 -12.62 4.95 -14.58
CA GLN A 39 -11.44 4.43 -13.88
C GLN A 39 -11.47 4.70 -12.38
N ARG A 40 -12.08 5.80 -11.93
CA ARG A 40 -12.32 6.07 -10.50
C ARG A 40 -13.29 5.07 -9.89
N GLN A 41 -14.38 4.72 -10.60
CA GLN A 41 -15.33 3.72 -10.12
C GLN A 41 -14.67 2.35 -9.98
N ALA A 42 -13.92 1.90 -11.00
CA ALA A 42 -13.18 0.64 -10.93
C ALA A 42 -12.15 0.62 -9.79
N ASN A 43 -11.40 1.71 -9.59
CA ASN A 43 -10.46 1.81 -8.48
C ASN A 43 -11.17 1.79 -7.10
N ALA A 44 -12.33 2.42 -6.97
CA ALA A 44 -13.10 2.41 -5.73
C ALA A 44 -13.54 0.98 -5.37
N GLU A 45 -14.01 0.21 -6.35
CA GLU A 45 -14.39 -1.19 -6.16
C GLU A 45 -13.20 -2.06 -5.75
N LEU A 46 -12.07 -1.94 -6.46
CA LEU A 46 -10.85 -2.66 -6.13
C LEU A 46 -10.34 -2.32 -4.73
N LYS A 47 -10.42 -1.04 -4.33
CA LYS A 47 -10.03 -0.59 -3.00
C LYS A 47 -10.92 -1.18 -1.91
N ALA A 48 -12.22 -1.29 -2.14
CA ALA A 48 -13.15 -1.92 -1.21
C ALA A 48 -12.85 -3.43 -1.04
N ARG A 49 -12.59 -4.14 -2.14
CA ARG A 49 -12.22 -5.56 -2.12
C ARG A 49 -10.90 -5.80 -1.38
N ASN A 50 -9.89 -4.98 -1.67
CA ASN A 50 -8.61 -5.06 -0.96
C ASN A 50 -8.77 -4.79 0.53
N ALA A 51 -9.58 -3.80 0.93
CA ALA A 51 -9.84 -3.52 2.34
C ALA A 51 -10.50 -4.70 3.07
N ALA A 52 -11.42 -5.40 2.40
CA ALA A 52 -12.03 -6.62 2.93
C ALA A 52 -11.01 -7.76 3.06
N LEU A 53 -10.24 -8.05 2.02
CA LEU A 53 -9.18 -9.07 2.05
C LEU A 53 -8.13 -8.79 3.13
N ASP A 54 -7.73 -7.52 3.29
CA ASP A 54 -6.82 -7.11 4.35
C ASP A 54 -7.40 -7.34 5.74
N ALA A 55 -8.71 -7.15 5.91
CA ALA A 55 -9.39 -7.45 7.16
C ALA A 55 -9.41 -8.96 7.43
N ASP A 56 -9.74 -9.77 6.42
CA ASP A 56 -9.72 -11.24 6.52
C ASP A 56 -8.32 -11.75 6.88
N VAL A 57 -7.27 -11.22 6.22
CA VAL A 57 -5.88 -11.60 6.52
C VAL A 57 -5.48 -11.21 7.95
N ARG A 58 -5.92 -10.05 8.44
CA ARG A 58 -5.67 -9.65 9.83
C ARG A 58 -6.40 -10.55 10.81
N ASP A 59 -7.67 -10.88 10.54
CA ASP A 59 -8.48 -11.77 11.38
C ASP A 59 -7.86 -13.18 11.44
N LEU A 60 -7.45 -13.74 10.30
CA LEU A 60 -6.76 -15.02 10.25
C LEU A 60 -5.48 -14.99 11.09
N LYS A 61 -4.65 -13.95 10.96
CA LYS A 61 -3.40 -13.82 11.74
C LYS A 61 -3.67 -13.72 13.25
N GLN A 62 -4.62 -12.89 13.66
CA GLN A 62 -4.98 -12.72 15.07
C GLN A 62 -5.61 -13.98 15.67
N GLY A 63 -6.41 -14.71 14.88
CA GLY A 63 -6.99 -15.98 15.29
C GLY A 63 -5.92 -17.04 15.60
N TYR A 64 -4.86 -17.13 14.79
CA TYR A 64 -3.75 -18.05 15.07
C TYR A 64 -2.93 -17.63 16.29
N GLU A 65 -2.64 -16.33 16.45
CA GLU A 65 -1.89 -15.83 17.61
C GLU A 65 -2.64 -16.10 18.93
N ALA A 66 -3.95 -15.87 18.96
CA ALA A 66 -4.77 -16.12 20.14
C ALA A 66 -4.80 -17.62 20.53
N ILE A 67 -4.86 -18.51 19.53
CA ILE A 67 -4.82 -19.96 19.75
C ILE A 67 -3.41 -20.40 20.21
N GLU A 68 -2.36 -19.84 19.62
CA GLU A 68 -0.97 -20.14 19.95
C GLU A 68 -0.63 -19.73 21.38
N GLU A 69 -1.09 -18.56 21.82
CA GLU A 69 -0.89 -18.08 23.19
C GLU A 69 -1.62 -18.97 24.20
N ARG A 70 -2.84 -19.42 23.89
CA ARG A 70 -3.57 -20.41 24.71
C ARG A 70 -2.83 -21.76 24.78
N ALA A 71 -2.33 -22.26 23.65
CA ALA A 71 -1.62 -23.53 23.60
C ALA A 71 -0.28 -23.51 24.36
N ARG A 72 0.45 -22.38 24.28
CA ARG A 72 1.70 -22.19 25.02
C ARG A 72 1.47 -21.97 26.52
N SER A 73 0.50 -21.13 26.89
CA SER A 73 0.27 -20.76 28.30
C SER A 73 -0.40 -21.86 29.11
N GLU A 74 -1.35 -22.59 28.54
CA GLU A 74 -2.12 -23.59 29.30
C GLU A 74 -1.68 -25.03 29.09
N LEU A 75 -1.33 -25.37 27.86
CA LEU A 75 -0.97 -26.75 27.51
C LEU A 75 0.54 -26.97 27.49
N GLY A 76 1.34 -25.90 27.64
CA GLY A 76 2.80 -25.98 27.54
C GLY A 76 3.28 -26.49 26.18
N MET A 77 2.44 -26.36 25.14
CA MET A 77 2.76 -26.87 23.81
C MET A 77 3.83 -26.02 23.16
N ILE A 78 4.83 -26.68 22.59
CA ILE A 78 5.97 -26.09 21.89
C ILE A 78 6.02 -26.60 20.46
N ARG A 79 6.40 -25.72 19.54
CA ARG A 79 6.54 -26.07 18.13
C ARG A 79 7.65 -27.10 17.94
N HIS A 80 7.53 -27.93 16.90
CA HIS A 80 8.48 -29.05 16.68
C HIS A 80 9.92 -28.57 16.37
N ASP A 81 10.05 -27.33 15.91
CA ASP A 81 11.28 -26.63 15.56
C ASP A 81 11.70 -25.55 16.58
N GLU A 82 11.07 -25.50 17.76
CA GLU A 82 11.34 -24.50 18.80
C GLU A 82 12.14 -25.09 19.99
N VAL A 83 13.13 -24.34 20.49
CA VAL A 83 13.89 -24.68 21.70
C VAL A 83 13.42 -23.80 22.85
N PHE A 84 12.80 -24.41 23.86
CA PHE A 84 12.21 -23.71 24.99
C PHE A 84 13.12 -23.74 26.22
N PHE A 85 13.48 -22.56 26.72
CA PHE A 85 14.35 -22.40 27.89
C PHE A 85 13.51 -21.96 29.10
N GLN A 86 13.34 -22.83 30.10
CA GLN A 86 12.84 -22.42 31.41
C GLN A 86 14.04 -22.05 32.29
N LEU A 87 14.09 -20.80 32.75
CA LEU A 87 15.02 -20.39 33.80
C LEU A 87 14.35 -20.64 35.15
N PRO A 88 14.87 -21.58 35.98
CA PRO A 88 14.44 -21.67 37.37
C PRO A 88 14.81 -20.38 38.10
N ALA A 89 13.87 -19.80 38.83
CA ALA A 89 14.10 -18.57 39.61
C ALA A 89 15.22 -18.71 40.66
N ASP A 90 15.58 -19.94 41.02
CA ASP A 90 16.61 -20.26 42.02
C ASP A 90 17.97 -20.65 41.41
N ALA A 91 18.20 -20.40 40.11
CA ALA A 91 19.53 -20.63 39.55
C ALA A 91 20.53 -19.67 40.22
N PRO A 92 21.48 -20.17 41.05
CA PRO A 92 22.47 -19.30 41.66
C PRO A 92 23.24 -18.65 40.53
N ALA A 93 23.27 -17.32 40.51
CA ALA A 93 24.03 -16.53 39.55
C ALA A 93 25.45 -17.11 39.49
N ARG A 94 25.77 -17.84 38.42
CA ARG A 94 27.14 -18.31 38.20
C ARG A 94 27.96 -17.07 37.95
N GLU A 95 28.68 -16.64 38.98
CA GLU A 95 29.68 -15.58 38.87
C GLU A 95 30.62 -15.91 37.71
N PRO A 96 30.88 -14.95 36.81
CA PRO A 96 31.80 -15.17 35.70
C PRO A 96 33.17 -15.48 36.27
N THR A 97 33.63 -16.71 36.03
CA THR A 97 34.93 -17.22 36.41
C THR A 97 36.00 -16.21 35.98
N LYS A 98 36.62 -15.53 36.94
CA LYS A 98 37.81 -14.72 36.68
C LYS A 98 38.87 -15.67 36.15
N THR A 99 39.19 -15.53 34.86
CA THR A 99 40.37 -16.12 34.25
C THR A 99 41.57 -15.81 35.14
N SER A 100 42.08 -16.84 35.80
CA SER A 100 43.33 -16.84 36.56
C SER A 100 44.48 -16.63 35.58
N ALA A 101 44.73 -15.37 35.20
CA ALA A 101 45.98 -14.94 34.61
C ALA A 101 46.98 -14.70 35.76
N ALA A 102 47.43 -15.78 36.39
CA ALA A 102 48.58 -15.78 37.27
C ALA A 102 49.05 -17.22 37.47
N GLN A 103 49.98 -17.68 36.62
CA GLN A 103 51.17 -18.40 37.06
C GLN A 103 52.10 -18.75 35.88
N ARG A 104 53.22 -18.03 35.87
CA ARG A 104 54.55 -18.35 35.34
C ARG A 104 54.81 -18.18 33.84
#